data_AF-A0A0D0FLP7-F1
#
_entry.id   AF-A0A0D0FLP7-F1
#
_cell.length_a   1.000
_cell.length_b   1.000
_cell.length_c   1.000
_cell.angle_alpha   90.00
_cell.angle_beta   90.00
_cell.angle_gamma   90.00
#
_symmetry.space_group_name_H-M   'P 1'
#
loop_
_entity.id
_entity.type
_entity.pdbx_description
1 polymer ?
#
loop_
_entity_poly.entity_id
_entity_poly.type
_entity_poly.pdbx_seq_one_letter_code
_entity_poly.pdbx_strand_id
1 'polypeptide(L)'
;MDASLQKKIVKQYYKARIENQKNEYLHPSYQLEQKLITAIKLGNEKEAISTLKEINKQKRAKLANNTLRSLKNSLIGSCTIFTRAAIQGGLHPESAYNLSDVLIQEIESMDDPAKLEEFEINMIYTFIRELKNEQLPKYTNIVMQTISYIHEHILHELSLEKIAKDLYIHPSYLSNIFKKETGTTVSNYINQKKIEESKYFLLHSELSISDISNLFRFCNQSYYTALFKKYTGVTPKDFRELNHQNES
;
A
#
# COMPACT_ATOMS: atom_id res chain seq x y z
N MET A 1 -5.38 -7.17 30.11
CA MET A 1 -4.17 -7.97 29.79
C MET A 1 -3.76 -8.76 31.02
N ASP A 2 -3.43 -10.04 30.87
CA ASP A 2 -2.99 -10.91 31.97
C ASP A 2 -1.62 -10.44 32.52
N ALA A 3 -1.61 -9.97 33.77
CA ALA A 3 -0.41 -9.51 34.46
C ALA A 3 0.65 -10.62 34.64
N SER A 4 0.25 -11.90 34.59
CA SER A 4 1.16 -13.05 34.61
C SER A 4 1.99 -13.15 33.33
N LEU A 5 1.35 -12.97 32.17
CA LEU A 5 2.00 -12.99 30.87
C LEU A 5 3.03 -11.86 30.73
N GLN A 6 2.67 -10.64 31.14
CA GLN A 6 3.56 -9.49 31.08
C GLN A 6 4.83 -9.71 31.92
N LYS A 7 4.69 -10.21 33.15
CA LYS A 7 5.84 -10.56 34.02
C LYS A 7 6.74 -11.61 33.38
N LYS A 8 6.17 -12.62 32.73
CA LYS A 8 6.92 -13.66 32.01
C LYS A 8 7.73 -13.08 30.85
N ILE A 9 7.13 -12.22 30.02
CA ILE A 9 7.80 -11.58 28.88
C ILE A 9 8.97 -10.70 29.37
N VAL A 10 8.76 -9.87 30.39
CA VAL A 10 9.81 -9.01 30.95
C VAL A 10 10.99 -9.84 31.47
N LYS A 11 10.71 -10.95 32.17
CA LYS A 11 11.76 -11.87 32.65
C LYS A 11 12.54 -12.50 31.49
N GLN A 12 11.85 -12.91 30.42
CA GLN A 12 12.49 -13.46 29.22
C GLN A 12 13.33 -12.43 28.47
N TYR A 13 12.85 -11.18 28.35
CA TYR A 13 13.59 -10.06 27.75
C TYR A 13 14.93 -9.82 28.45
N TYR A 14 14.93 -9.73 29.79
CA TYR A 14 16.18 -9.53 30.54
C TYR A 14 17.13 -10.73 30.43
N LYS A 15 16.59 -11.96 30.42
CA LYS A 15 17.40 -13.17 30.20
C LYS A 15 18.09 -13.12 28.83
N ALA A 16 17.35 -12.82 27.77
CA ALA A 16 17.89 -12.71 26.42
C ALA A 16 18.93 -11.59 26.31
N ARG A 17 18.69 -10.44 26.97
CA ARG A 17 19.65 -9.33 27.01
C ARG A 17 20.99 -9.74 27.63
N ILE A 18 20.98 -10.45 28.74
CA ILE A 18 22.20 -10.95 29.41
C ILE A 18 22.92 -11.97 28.51
N GLU A 19 22.19 -12.87 27.88
CA GLU A 19 22.74 -13.89 26.98
C GLU A 19 23.38 -13.25 25.73
N ASN A 20 22.73 -12.24 25.13
CA ASN A 20 23.29 -11.49 24.01
C ASN A 20 24.58 -10.76 24.40
N GLN A 21 24.64 -10.14 25.58
CA GLN A 21 25.86 -9.50 26.08
C GLN A 21 27.01 -10.50 26.28
N LYS A 22 26.72 -11.69 26.85
CA LYS A 22 27.72 -12.75 27.03
C LYS A 22 28.27 -13.29 25.72
N ASN A 23 27.42 -13.35 24.70
CA ASN A 23 27.77 -13.88 23.38
C ASN A 23 28.26 -12.80 22.40
N GLU A 24 28.47 -11.57 22.88
CA GLU A 24 28.83 -10.40 22.06
C GLU A 24 27.92 -10.21 20.83
N TYR A 25 26.65 -10.63 20.97
CA TYR A 25 25.67 -10.55 19.91
C TYR A 25 25.10 -9.13 19.81
N LEU A 26 25.22 -8.54 18.63
CA LEU A 26 24.62 -7.24 18.30
C LEU A 26 23.60 -7.44 17.19
N HIS A 27 22.45 -6.78 17.33
CA HIS A 27 21.49 -6.66 16.25
C HIS A 27 22.03 -5.68 15.19
N PRO A 28 21.64 -5.84 13.92
CA PRO A 28 21.94 -4.86 12.88
C PRO A 28 21.50 -3.46 13.31
N SER A 29 22.31 -2.45 12.97
CA SER A 29 22.00 -1.09 13.40
C SER A 29 20.71 -0.62 12.72
N TYR A 30 19.90 0.13 13.47
CA TYR A 30 18.70 0.76 12.92
C TYR A 30 19.02 1.66 11.71
N GLN A 31 20.22 2.23 11.65
CA GLN A 31 20.69 3.02 10.51
C GLN A 31 20.82 2.19 9.23
N LEU A 32 21.30 0.95 9.30
CA LEU A 32 21.37 0.06 8.14
C LEU A 32 19.97 -0.32 7.65
N GLU A 33 19.02 -0.55 8.56
CA GLU A 33 17.62 -0.77 8.20
C GLU A 33 17.02 0.44 7.48
N GLN A 34 17.21 1.66 8.00
CA GLN A 34 16.74 2.89 7.35
C GLN A 34 17.39 3.10 5.98
N LYS A 35 18.67 2.77 5.83
CA LYS A 35 19.37 2.82 4.54
C LYS A 35 18.77 1.82 3.55
N LEU A 36 18.48 0.59 3.97
CA LEU A 36 17.84 -0.43 3.14
C LEU A 36 16.44 0.01 2.68
N ILE A 37 15.63 0.52 3.62
CA ILE A 37 14.30 1.10 3.33
C ILE A 37 14.42 2.21 2.28
N THR A 38 15.35 3.14 2.48
CA THR A 38 15.58 4.26 1.55
C THR A 38 15.98 3.77 0.16
N ALA A 39 16.86 2.77 0.08
CA ALA A 39 17.29 2.22 -1.21
C ALA A 39 16.15 1.54 -1.97
N ILE A 40 15.32 0.73 -1.29
CA ILE A 40 14.13 0.10 -1.90
C ILE A 40 13.11 1.16 -2.33
N LYS A 41 12.83 2.14 -1.46
CA LYS A 41 11.94 3.28 -1.73
C LYS A 41 12.34 4.04 -3.00
N LEU A 42 13.64 4.22 -3.23
CA LEU A 42 14.18 4.91 -4.40
C LEU A 42 14.39 3.99 -5.61
N GLY A 43 14.06 2.69 -5.51
CA GLY A 43 14.30 1.71 -6.56
C GLY A 43 15.79 1.45 -6.85
N ASN A 44 16.69 1.79 -5.92
CA ASN A 44 18.14 1.63 -6.05
C ASN A 44 18.56 0.20 -5.66
N GLU A 45 18.44 -0.73 -6.61
CA GLU A 45 18.74 -2.16 -6.43
C GLU A 45 20.16 -2.40 -5.90
N LYS A 46 21.16 -1.72 -6.46
CA LYS A 46 22.58 -1.90 -6.10
C LYS A 46 22.82 -1.53 -4.63
N GLU A 47 22.25 -0.43 -4.17
CA GLU A 47 22.39 0.00 -2.78
C GLU A 47 21.58 -0.88 -1.83
N ALA A 48 20.36 -1.28 -2.22
CA ALA A 48 19.52 -2.16 -1.41
C ALA A 48 20.22 -3.51 -1.16
N ILE A 49 20.77 -4.12 -2.20
CA ILE A 49 21.45 -5.42 -2.09
C ILE A 49 22.76 -5.31 -1.30
N SER A 50 23.55 -4.26 -1.53
CA SER A 50 24.80 -4.08 -0.78
C SER A 50 24.54 -3.84 0.71
N THR A 51 23.49 -3.07 1.04
CA THR A 51 23.06 -2.83 2.43
C THR A 51 22.49 -4.10 3.07
N LEU A 52 21.69 -4.90 2.36
CA LEU A 52 21.20 -6.19 2.86
C LEU A 52 22.35 -7.14 3.15
N LYS A 53 23.34 -7.23 2.25
CA LYS A 53 24.56 -8.03 2.48
C LYS A 53 25.35 -7.56 3.69
N GLU A 54 25.40 -6.25 3.93
CA GLU A 54 26.04 -5.67 5.12
C GLU A 54 25.30 -6.06 6.41
N ILE A 55 23.96 -5.99 6.41
CA ILE A 55 23.11 -6.45 7.52
C ILE A 55 23.36 -7.94 7.79
N ASN A 56 23.41 -8.76 6.73
CA ASN A 56 23.59 -10.21 6.82
C ASN A 56 25.03 -10.66 7.16
N LYS A 57 26.01 -9.74 7.29
CA LYS A 57 27.32 -10.08 7.87
C LYS A 57 27.22 -10.43 9.35
N GLN A 58 26.22 -9.88 10.03
CA GLN A 58 25.94 -10.20 11.42
C GLN A 58 25.09 -11.46 11.51
N LYS A 59 25.28 -12.22 12.59
CA LYS A 59 24.48 -13.41 12.84
C LYS A 59 23.00 -13.02 12.97
N ARG A 60 22.10 -13.79 12.34
CA ARG A 60 20.66 -13.59 12.52
C ARG A 60 20.23 -13.96 13.94
N ALA A 61 19.17 -13.28 14.41
CA ALA A 61 18.56 -13.58 15.69
C ALA A 61 17.95 -14.99 15.70
N LYS A 62 17.95 -15.65 16.86
CA LYS A 62 17.25 -16.92 17.06
C LYS A 62 15.78 -16.64 17.38
N LEU A 63 14.91 -16.82 16.38
CA LEU A 63 13.48 -16.52 16.42
C LEU A 63 12.61 -17.77 16.61
N ALA A 64 13.22 -18.96 16.57
CA ALA A 64 12.53 -20.24 16.75
C ALA A 64 13.45 -21.33 17.32
N ASN A 65 12.87 -22.48 17.62
CA ASN A 65 13.59 -23.62 18.18
C ASN A 65 14.51 -24.33 17.18
N ASN A 66 14.27 -24.14 15.88
CA ASN A 66 15.11 -24.69 14.81
C ASN A 66 15.59 -23.59 13.86
N THR A 67 16.75 -23.80 13.25
CA THR A 67 17.44 -22.81 12.40
C THR A 67 16.63 -22.43 11.18
N LEU A 68 16.02 -23.40 10.50
CA LEU A 68 15.21 -23.17 9.30
C LEU A 68 14.01 -22.25 9.61
N ARG A 69 13.23 -22.56 10.64
CA ARG A 69 12.10 -21.75 11.08
C ARG A 69 12.54 -20.37 11.56
N SER A 70 13.70 -20.28 12.21
CA SER A 70 14.28 -19.00 12.62
C SER A 70 14.60 -18.11 11.40
N LEU A 71 15.15 -18.72 10.34
CA LEU A 71 15.43 -18.03 9.08
C LEU A 71 14.14 -17.59 8.40
N LYS A 72 13.14 -18.47 8.27
CA LYS A 72 11.80 -18.12 7.73
C LYS A 72 11.18 -16.93 8.47
N ASN A 73 11.15 -16.98 9.80
CA ASN A 73 10.62 -15.87 10.61
C ASN A 73 11.38 -14.56 10.37
N SER A 74 12.70 -14.61 10.18
CA SER A 74 13.51 -13.43 9.86
C SER A 74 13.15 -12.87 8.48
N LEU A 75 12.97 -13.73 7.48
CA LEU A 75 12.62 -13.33 6.11
C LEU A 75 11.21 -12.76 6.02
N ILE A 76 10.25 -13.28 6.79
CA ILE A 76 8.91 -12.66 6.91
C ILE A 76 9.03 -11.24 7.47
N GLY A 77 9.92 -11.02 8.45
CA GLY A 77 10.28 -9.69 8.94
C GLY A 77 10.83 -8.79 7.84
N SER A 78 11.81 -9.28 7.07
CA SER A 78 12.38 -8.58 5.90
C SER A 78 11.30 -8.23 4.87
N CYS A 79 10.45 -9.19 4.51
CA CYS A 79 9.33 -8.99 3.58
C CYS A 79 8.43 -7.85 4.05
N THR A 80 8.08 -7.83 5.34
CA THR A 80 7.25 -6.76 5.91
C THR A 80 7.90 -5.37 5.82
N ILE A 81 9.23 -5.28 5.99
CA ILE A 81 9.99 -4.03 5.82
C ILE A 81 10.01 -3.62 4.35
N PHE A 82 10.23 -4.56 3.43
CA PHE A 82 10.30 -4.29 1.99
C PHE A 82 8.95 -3.81 1.45
N THR A 83 7.85 -4.41 1.88
CA THR A 83 6.48 -3.98 1.57
C THR A 83 6.26 -2.52 1.93
N ARG A 84 6.63 -2.13 3.17
CA ARG A 84 6.50 -0.74 3.64
C ARG A 84 7.38 0.22 2.86
N ALA A 85 8.61 -0.19 2.55
CA ALA A 85 9.54 0.61 1.76
C ALA A 85 9.04 0.83 0.33
N ALA A 86 8.49 -0.21 -0.31
CA ALA A 86 7.91 -0.12 -1.65
C ALA A 86 6.68 0.79 -1.67
N ILE A 87 5.77 0.68 -0.68
CA ILE A 87 4.62 1.59 -0.54
C ILE A 87 5.09 3.04 -0.41
N GLN A 88 6.10 3.30 0.42
CA GLN A 88 6.69 4.64 0.55
C GLN A 88 7.38 5.12 -0.73
N GLY A 89 7.78 4.21 -1.61
CA GLY A 89 8.31 4.51 -2.94
C GLY A 89 7.23 4.82 -3.98
N GLY A 90 5.95 4.61 -3.65
CA GLY A 90 4.83 4.84 -4.56
C GLY A 90 4.20 3.58 -5.14
N LEU A 91 4.58 2.37 -4.70
CA LEU A 91 3.83 1.16 -5.04
C LEU A 91 2.46 1.20 -4.37
N HIS A 92 1.39 0.88 -5.11
CA HIS A 92 0.04 0.87 -4.56
C HIS A 92 -0.06 -0.14 -3.39
N PRO A 93 -0.67 0.21 -2.24
CA PRO A 93 -0.72 -0.66 -1.05
C PRO A 93 -1.29 -2.06 -1.33
N GLU A 94 -2.39 -2.15 -2.08
CA GLU A 94 -3.00 -3.44 -2.42
C GLU A 94 -2.05 -4.32 -3.25
N SER A 95 -1.32 -3.74 -4.20
CA SER A 95 -0.31 -4.47 -4.99
C SER A 95 0.84 -4.95 -4.11
N ALA A 96 1.29 -4.10 -3.18
CA ALA A 96 2.36 -4.42 -2.25
C ALA A 96 1.96 -5.54 -1.26
N TYR A 97 0.72 -5.52 -0.75
CA TYR A 97 0.22 -6.56 0.16
C TYR A 97 0.03 -7.90 -0.57
N ASN A 98 -0.58 -7.90 -1.75
CA ASN A 98 -0.71 -9.12 -2.55
C ASN A 98 0.65 -9.74 -2.89
N LEU A 99 1.65 -8.92 -3.22
CA LEU A 99 3.02 -9.41 -3.41
C LEU A 99 3.61 -9.98 -2.11
N SER A 100 3.43 -9.29 -0.99
CA SER A 100 3.88 -9.75 0.33
C SER A 100 3.32 -11.13 0.67
N ASP A 101 2.03 -11.36 0.42
CA ASP A 101 1.36 -12.64 0.71
C ASP A 101 1.98 -13.79 -0.09
N VAL A 102 2.20 -13.60 -1.39
CA VAL A 102 2.84 -14.59 -2.26
C VAL A 102 4.26 -14.89 -1.77
N LEU A 103 5.05 -13.86 -1.46
CA LEU A 103 6.43 -14.04 -0.98
C LEU A 103 6.49 -14.77 0.37
N ILE A 104 5.55 -14.49 1.28
CA ILE A 104 5.46 -15.19 2.58
C ILE A 104 5.08 -16.66 2.39
N GLN A 105 4.15 -16.97 1.47
CA GLN A 105 3.80 -18.36 1.15
C GLN A 105 5.01 -19.13 0.58
N GLU A 106 5.81 -18.50 -0.29
CA GLU A 106 7.05 -19.08 -0.80
C GLU A 106 8.10 -19.29 0.30
N ILE A 107 8.27 -18.34 1.23
CA ILE A 107 9.15 -18.54 2.40
C ILE A 107 8.69 -19.76 3.22
N GLU A 108 7.39 -19.93 3.40
CA GLU A 108 6.83 -21.05 4.16
C GLU A 108 6.99 -22.39 3.44
N SER A 109 6.94 -22.43 2.11
CA SER A 109 7.08 -23.66 1.32
C SER A 109 8.52 -24.18 1.24
N MET A 110 9.52 -23.30 1.27
CA MET A 110 10.94 -23.67 1.13
C MET A 110 11.51 -24.41 2.34
N ASP A 111 12.36 -25.41 2.11
CA ASP A 111 12.99 -26.24 3.16
C ASP A 111 14.52 -26.19 3.15
N ASP A 112 15.12 -25.51 2.18
CA ASP A 112 16.55 -25.34 2.02
C ASP A 112 17.01 -23.95 2.52
N PRO A 113 17.83 -23.88 3.59
CA PRO A 113 18.35 -22.62 4.11
C PRO A 113 19.15 -21.80 3.09
N ALA A 114 19.94 -22.44 2.22
CA ALA A 114 20.75 -21.73 1.23
C ALA A 114 19.85 -21.03 0.20
N LYS A 115 18.80 -21.72 -0.25
CA LYS A 115 17.80 -21.13 -1.17
C LYS A 115 17.01 -20.01 -0.52
N LEU A 116 16.71 -20.11 0.78
CA LEU A 116 16.06 -19.02 1.51
C LEU A 116 16.94 -17.76 1.55
N GLU A 117 18.24 -17.90 1.79
CA GLU A 117 19.16 -16.75 1.77
C GLU A 117 19.22 -16.06 0.39
N GLU A 118 19.24 -16.85 -0.68
CA GLU A 118 19.12 -16.32 -2.05
C GLU A 118 17.75 -15.67 -2.30
N PHE A 119 16.68 -16.26 -1.77
CA PHE A 119 15.32 -15.77 -1.92
C PHE A 119 15.13 -14.37 -1.31
N GLU A 120 15.80 -14.06 -0.20
CA GLU A 120 15.71 -12.72 0.40
C GLU A 120 16.19 -11.61 -0.55
N ILE A 121 17.22 -11.89 -1.35
CA ILE A 121 17.69 -10.97 -2.39
C ILE A 121 16.65 -10.88 -3.52
N ASN A 122 16.06 -12.01 -3.92
CA ASN A 122 15.00 -12.04 -4.95
C ASN A 122 13.75 -11.27 -4.52
N MET A 123 13.41 -11.23 -3.23
CA MET A 123 12.34 -10.38 -2.72
C MET A 123 12.61 -8.90 -3.00
N ILE A 124 13.84 -8.41 -2.74
CA ILE A 124 14.23 -7.02 -3.06
C ILE A 124 14.04 -6.73 -4.55
N TYR A 125 14.55 -7.62 -5.41
CA TYR A 125 14.39 -7.45 -6.86
C TYR A 125 12.92 -7.38 -7.27
N THR A 126 12.08 -8.22 -6.67
CA THR A 126 10.66 -8.29 -7.02
C THR A 126 9.91 -7.05 -6.55
N PHE A 127 10.14 -6.57 -5.32
CA PHE A 127 9.56 -5.33 -4.84
C PHE A 127 9.99 -4.11 -5.67
N ILE A 128 11.29 -4.00 -6.01
CA ILE A 128 11.78 -2.89 -6.82
C ILE A 128 11.26 -3.00 -8.27
N ARG A 129 11.12 -4.21 -8.82
CA ARG A 129 10.50 -4.41 -10.13
C ARG A 129 9.06 -3.94 -10.14
N GLU A 130 8.24 -4.36 -9.18
CA GLU A 130 6.84 -3.92 -9.11
C GLU A 130 6.73 -2.42 -8.85
N LEU A 131 7.60 -1.86 -8.01
CA LEU A 131 7.72 -0.42 -7.82
C LEU A 131 8.02 0.29 -9.15
N LYS A 132 8.98 -0.21 -9.93
CA LYS A 132 9.31 0.33 -11.25
C LYS A 132 8.19 0.14 -12.26
N ASN A 133 7.46 -0.98 -12.23
CA ASN A 133 6.32 -1.26 -13.10
C ASN A 133 5.15 -0.32 -12.81
N GLU A 134 4.89 -0.02 -11.54
CA GLU A 134 3.92 0.99 -11.12
C GLU A 134 4.38 2.41 -11.51
N GLN A 135 5.70 2.64 -11.51
CA GLN A 135 6.34 3.89 -11.94
C GLN A 135 6.63 3.96 -13.46
N LEU A 136 6.36 2.91 -14.25
CA LEU A 136 6.38 3.01 -15.71
C LEU A 136 5.30 4.04 -16.08
N PRO A 137 5.66 5.10 -16.84
CA PRO A 137 4.93 6.35 -16.74
C PRO A 137 3.56 6.21 -17.40
N LYS A 138 2.51 6.12 -16.57
CA LYS A 138 1.21 6.68 -16.96
C LYS A 138 1.17 8.18 -16.66
N TYR A 139 1.70 8.62 -15.52
CA TYR A 139 1.51 9.97 -14.98
C TYR A 139 2.78 10.54 -14.30
N THR A 140 2.95 11.86 -14.30
CA THR A 140 3.96 12.60 -13.52
C THR A 140 3.59 12.65 -12.03
N ASN A 141 4.58 12.95 -11.17
CA ASN A 141 4.37 13.04 -9.72
C ASN A 141 3.22 14.00 -9.34
N ILE A 142 3.06 15.12 -10.06
CA ILE A 142 1.95 16.07 -9.83
C ILE A 142 0.60 15.41 -10.08
N VAL A 143 0.48 14.66 -11.16
CA VAL A 143 -0.76 13.96 -11.52
C VAL A 143 -1.02 12.80 -10.55
N MET A 144 0.02 12.07 -10.12
CA MET A 144 -0.09 11.05 -9.08
C MET A 144 -0.59 11.64 -7.76
N GLN A 145 0.04 12.72 -7.26
CA GLN A 145 -0.39 13.40 -6.03
C GLN A 145 -1.83 13.90 -6.14
N THR A 146 -2.24 14.37 -7.31
CA THR A 146 -3.62 14.80 -7.56
C THR A 146 -4.59 13.61 -7.49
N ILE A 147 -4.25 12.47 -8.10
CA ILE A 147 -5.08 11.25 -8.02
C ILE A 147 -5.20 10.77 -6.57
N SER A 148 -4.09 10.69 -5.84
CA SER A 148 -4.11 10.29 -4.42
C SER A 148 -4.96 11.24 -3.57
N TYR A 149 -4.81 12.56 -3.76
CA TYR A 149 -5.63 13.55 -3.07
C TYR A 149 -7.13 13.36 -3.35
N ILE A 150 -7.51 13.10 -4.61
CA ILE A 150 -8.91 12.84 -4.98
C ILE A 150 -9.45 11.61 -4.25
N HIS A 151 -8.67 10.53 -4.16
CA HIS A 151 -9.07 9.30 -3.48
C HIS A 151 -9.26 9.51 -1.98
N GLU A 152 -8.30 10.14 -1.31
CA GLU A 152 -8.34 10.40 0.15
C GLU A 152 -9.50 11.34 0.53
N HIS A 153 -9.90 12.24 -0.36
CA HIS A 153 -10.90 13.26 -0.10
C HIS A 153 -12.21 13.08 -0.89
N ILE A 154 -12.49 11.88 -1.41
CA ILE A 154 -13.60 11.65 -2.36
C ILE A 154 -15.01 12.01 -1.82
N LEU A 155 -15.21 11.92 -0.50
CA LEU A 155 -16.45 12.28 0.20
C LEU A 155 -16.55 13.77 0.60
N HIS A 156 -15.51 14.55 0.31
CA HIS A 156 -15.47 15.98 0.58
C HIS A 156 -15.82 16.79 -0.68
N GLU A 157 -15.98 18.09 -0.49
CA GLU A 157 -16.11 19.02 -1.61
C GLU A 157 -14.76 19.14 -2.32
N LEU A 158 -14.73 18.71 -3.58
CA LEU A 158 -13.53 18.68 -4.41
C LEU A 158 -13.72 19.58 -5.63
N SER A 159 -12.73 20.43 -5.88
CA SER A 159 -12.62 21.22 -7.11
C SER A 159 -11.15 21.29 -7.54
N LEU A 160 -10.90 21.61 -8.81
CA LEU A 160 -9.55 21.83 -9.31
C LEU A 160 -8.82 22.88 -8.48
N GLU A 161 -9.50 23.98 -8.15
CA GLU A 161 -8.97 25.10 -7.37
C GLU A 161 -8.59 24.67 -5.96
N LYS A 162 -9.43 23.84 -5.32
CA LYS A 162 -9.16 23.31 -3.98
C LYS A 162 -7.95 22.40 -3.98
N ILE A 163 -7.88 21.46 -4.92
CA ILE A 163 -6.75 20.51 -5.02
C ILE A 163 -5.45 21.26 -5.35
N ALA A 164 -5.50 22.17 -6.32
CA ALA A 164 -4.36 22.99 -6.71
C ALA A 164 -3.84 23.82 -5.53
N LYS A 165 -4.73 24.44 -4.76
CA LYS A 165 -4.38 25.20 -3.55
C LYS A 165 -3.69 24.33 -2.50
N ASP A 166 -4.25 23.17 -2.19
CA ASP A 166 -3.74 22.30 -1.13
C ASP A 166 -2.42 21.62 -1.51
N LEU A 167 -2.19 21.39 -2.80
CA LEU A 167 -0.93 20.86 -3.34
C LEU A 167 0.10 21.95 -3.65
N TYR A 168 -0.21 23.23 -3.43
CA TYR A 168 0.64 24.38 -3.74
C TYR A 168 1.02 24.47 -5.25
N ILE A 169 0.05 24.18 -6.13
CA ILE A 169 0.21 24.17 -7.59
C ILE A 169 -0.69 25.22 -8.22
N HIS A 170 -0.25 25.87 -9.30
CA HIS A 170 -1.11 26.76 -10.05
C HIS A 170 -2.24 25.99 -10.77
N PRO A 171 -3.53 26.36 -10.64
CA PRO A 171 -4.66 25.60 -11.19
C PRO A 171 -4.56 25.33 -12.70
N SER A 172 -4.14 26.32 -13.49
CA SER A 172 -3.98 26.14 -14.95
C SER A 172 -2.89 25.11 -15.30
N TYR A 173 -1.81 25.08 -14.52
CA TYR A 173 -0.74 24.11 -14.75
C TYR A 173 -1.23 22.70 -14.41
N LEU A 174 -1.89 22.54 -13.26
CA LEU A 174 -2.49 21.28 -12.85
C LEU A 174 -3.51 20.76 -13.88
N SER A 175 -4.43 21.61 -14.34
CA SER A 175 -5.41 21.26 -15.38
C SER A 175 -4.74 20.74 -16.66
N ASN A 176 -3.70 21.45 -17.12
CA ASN A 176 -3.00 21.11 -18.36
C ASN A 176 -2.25 19.78 -18.24
N ILE A 177 -1.45 19.61 -17.18
CA ILE A 177 -0.65 18.38 -17.01
C ILE A 177 -1.55 17.17 -16.74
N PHE A 178 -2.58 17.34 -15.92
CA PHE A 178 -3.53 16.26 -15.61
C PHE A 178 -4.27 15.81 -16.86
N LYS A 179 -4.81 16.73 -17.67
CA LYS A 179 -5.51 16.36 -18.91
C LYS A 179 -4.57 15.75 -19.94
N LYS A 180 -3.36 16.28 -20.07
CA LYS A 180 -2.35 15.77 -21.01
C LYS A 180 -2.04 14.30 -20.76
N GLU A 181 -1.93 13.91 -19.49
CA GLU A 181 -1.49 12.56 -19.17
C GLU A 181 -2.68 11.62 -18.94
N THR A 182 -3.70 12.04 -18.19
CA THR A 182 -4.89 11.20 -17.90
C THR A 182 -5.89 11.11 -19.05
N GLY A 183 -5.78 11.99 -20.05
CA GLY A 183 -6.73 12.12 -21.15
C GLY A 183 -8.07 12.76 -20.76
N THR A 184 -8.27 13.13 -19.49
CA THR A 184 -9.52 13.69 -18.98
C THR A 184 -9.29 14.89 -18.06
N THR A 185 -10.30 15.71 -17.82
CA THR A 185 -10.18 16.83 -16.88
C THR A 185 -10.26 16.36 -15.43
N VAL A 186 -9.67 17.12 -14.51
CA VAL A 186 -9.75 16.85 -13.07
C VAL A 186 -11.21 16.70 -12.61
N SER A 187 -12.10 17.61 -13.02
CA SER A 187 -13.52 17.54 -12.66
C SER A 187 -14.23 16.29 -13.19
N ASN A 188 -13.93 15.86 -14.41
CA ASN A 188 -14.48 14.63 -14.97
C ASN A 188 -13.96 13.39 -14.24
N TYR A 189 -12.67 13.40 -13.88
CA TYR A 189 -12.06 12.33 -13.11
C TYR A 189 -12.68 12.20 -11.71
N ILE A 190 -12.86 13.32 -11.01
CA ILE A 190 -13.56 13.37 -9.71
C ILE A 190 -14.96 12.76 -9.84
N ASN A 191 -15.75 13.22 -10.83
CA ASN A 191 -17.11 12.72 -11.03
C ASN A 191 -17.12 11.21 -11.33
N GLN A 192 -16.24 10.74 -12.21
CA GLN A 192 -16.14 9.32 -12.51
C GLN A 192 -15.82 8.50 -11.26
N LYS A 193 -14.84 8.94 -10.45
CA LYS A 193 -14.47 8.26 -9.21
C LYS A 193 -15.57 8.26 -8.17
N LYS A 194 -16.28 9.38 -7.99
CA LYS A 194 -17.47 9.44 -7.11
C LYS A 194 -18.55 8.45 -7.56
N ILE A 195 -18.79 8.31 -8.86
CA ILE A 195 -19.74 7.33 -9.39
C ILE A 195 -19.26 5.90 -9.11
N GLU A 196 -18.00 5.58 -9.38
CA GLU A 196 -17.40 4.28 -9.10
C GLU A 196 -17.54 3.88 -7.63
N GLU A 197 -17.13 4.75 -6.70
CA GLU A 197 -17.24 4.52 -5.26
C GLU A 197 -18.70 4.43 -4.78
N SER A 198 -19.62 5.22 -5.36
CA SER A 198 -21.03 5.18 -4.98
C SER A 198 -21.71 3.84 -5.26
N LYS A 199 -21.16 3.03 -6.19
CA LYS A 199 -21.68 1.68 -6.46
C LYS A 199 -21.62 0.79 -5.23
N TYR A 200 -20.57 0.89 -4.43
CA TYR A 200 -20.44 0.12 -3.19
C TYR A 200 -21.60 0.41 -2.23
N PHE A 201 -21.92 1.69 -2.02
CA PHE A 201 -23.03 2.10 -1.16
C PHE A 201 -24.40 1.73 -1.75
N LEU A 202 -24.54 1.71 -3.08
CA LEU A 202 -25.77 1.25 -3.72
C LEU A 202 -26.05 -0.23 -3.44
N LEU A 203 -25.00 -1.06 -3.34
CA LEU A 203 -25.10 -2.52 -3.17
C LEU A 203 -25.11 -2.96 -1.70
N HIS A 204 -24.36 -2.27 -0.84
CA HIS A 204 -24.07 -2.75 0.52
C HIS A 204 -24.63 -1.85 1.62
N SER A 205 -25.51 -0.89 1.29
CA SER A 205 -26.15 -0.04 2.29
C SER A 205 -27.61 0.23 1.98
N GLU A 206 -28.39 0.47 3.04
CA GLU A 206 -29.80 0.87 2.99
C GLU A 206 -30.00 2.37 2.70
N LEU A 207 -28.94 3.10 2.36
CA LEU A 207 -29.03 4.53 2.09
C LEU A 207 -29.93 4.80 0.88
N SER A 208 -30.74 5.85 0.95
CA SER A 208 -31.52 6.27 -0.22
C SER A 208 -30.59 6.81 -1.31
N ILE A 209 -31.06 6.84 -2.57
CA ILE A 209 -30.30 7.43 -3.68
C ILE A 209 -30.00 8.92 -3.40
N SER A 210 -30.90 9.61 -2.68
CA SER A 210 -30.69 10.98 -2.22
C SER A 210 -29.56 11.09 -1.21
N ASP A 211 -29.52 10.18 -0.23
CA ASP A 211 -28.47 10.16 0.80
C ASP A 211 -27.10 9.86 0.21
N ILE A 212 -27.02 8.93 -0.75
CA ILE A 212 -25.78 8.62 -1.47
C ILE A 212 -25.34 9.85 -2.30
N SER A 213 -26.27 10.50 -3.00
CA SER A 213 -25.97 11.75 -3.72
C SER A 213 -25.37 12.81 -2.78
N ASN A 214 -25.94 12.98 -1.58
CA ASN A 214 -25.47 13.94 -0.59
C ASN A 214 -24.12 13.53 0.02
N LEU A 215 -23.92 12.24 0.30
CA LEU A 215 -22.68 11.67 0.85
C LEU A 215 -21.49 11.96 -0.08
N PHE A 216 -21.70 11.81 -1.39
CA PHE A 216 -20.68 12.12 -2.41
C PHE A 216 -20.67 13.59 -2.85
N ARG A 217 -21.40 14.48 -2.15
CA ARG A 217 -21.43 15.92 -2.40
C ARG A 217 -21.81 16.29 -3.84
N PHE A 218 -22.76 15.56 -4.44
CA PHE A 218 -23.39 16.01 -5.68
C PHE A 218 -24.39 17.13 -5.36
N CYS A 219 -24.57 18.07 -6.30
CA CYS A 219 -25.45 19.22 -6.09
C CYS A 219 -26.93 18.85 -5.90
N ASN A 220 -27.36 17.73 -6.50
CA ASN A 220 -28.68 17.13 -6.27
C ASN A 220 -28.72 15.70 -6.84
N GLN A 221 -29.74 14.95 -6.42
CA GLN A 221 -29.97 13.57 -6.84
C GLN A 221 -30.16 13.43 -8.36
N SER A 222 -30.79 14.40 -9.01
CA SER A 222 -31.02 14.35 -10.47
C SER A 222 -29.70 14.41 -11.25
N TYR A 223 -28.78 15.26 -10.83
CA TYR A 223 -27.44 15.36 -11.40
C TYR A 223 -26.63 14.09 -11.16
N TYR A 224 -26.65 13.55 -9.94
CA TYR A 224 -26.04 12.26 -9.62
C TYR A 224 -26.58 11.15 -10.53
N THR A 225 -27.91 11.05 -10.66
CA THR A 225 -28.58 10.03 -11.48
C THR A 225 -28.18 10.15 -12.96
N ALA A 226 -28.14 11.37 -13.50
CA ALA A 226 -27.73 11.61 -14.87
C ALA A 226 -26.26 11.24 -15.12
N LEU A 227 -25.35 11.60 -14.21
CA LEU A 227 -23.94 11.19 -14.29
C LEU A 227 -23.77 9.68 -14.14
N PHE A 228 -24.45 9.07 -13.18
CA PHE A 228 -24.38 7.63 -12.95
C PHE A 228 -24.79 6.87 -14.22
N LYS A 229 -25.92 7.25 -14.83
CA LYS A 229 -26.37 6.68 -16.11
C LYS A 229 -25.39 6.93 -17.24
N LYS A 230 -24.81 8.12 -17.32
CA LYS A 230 -23.79 8.45 -18.32
C LYS A 230 -22.56 7.54 -18.23
N TYR A 231 -22.09 7.24 -17.02
CA TYR A 231 -20.85 6.45 -16.83
C TYR A 231 -21.09 4.94 -16.76
N THR A 232 -22.28 4.49 -16.39
CA THR A 232 -22.57 3.07 -16.15
C THR A 232 -23.57 2.46 -17.14
N GLY A 233 -24.29 3.29 -17.90
CA GLY A 233 -25.35 2.88 -18.83
C GLY A 233 -26.74 2.73 -18.21
N VAL A 234 -26.85 2.62 -16.88
CA VAL A 234 -28.11 2.37 -16.15
C VAL A 234 -28.32 3.39 -15.03
N THR A 235 -29.55 3.55 -14.51
CA THR A 235 -29.77 4.45 -13.38
C THR A 235 -29.26 3.84 -12.06
N PRO A 236 -28.98 4.62 -11.00
CA PRO A 236 -28.61 4.08 -9.69
C PRO A 236 -29.67 3.11 -9.14
N LYS A 237 -30.95 3.38 -9.42
CA LYS A 237 -32.08 2.53 -9.02
C LYS A 237 -32.00 1.18 -9.73
N ASP A 238 -31.91 1.19 -11.05
CA ASP A 238 -31.81 -0.03 -11.86
C ASP A 238 -30.56 -0.82 -11.47
N PHE A 239 -29.43 -0.15 -11.22
CA PHE A 239 -28.19 -0.77 -10.79
C PHE A 239 -28.35 -1.51 -9.44
N ARG A 240 -29.06 -0.91 -8.48
CA ARG A 240 -29.35 -1.54 -7.19
C ARG A 240 -30.27 -2.77 -7.38
N GLU A 241 -31.35 -2.63 -8.14
CA GLU A 241 -32.32 -3.71 -8.36
C GLU A 241 -31.71 -4.91 -9.10
N LEU A 242 -30.92 -4.68 -10.16
CA LEU A 242 -30.28 -5.74 -10.95
C LEU A 242 -29.32 -6.61 -10.12
N ASN A 243 -28.63 -6.03 -9.14
CA ASN A 243 -27.63 -6.78 -8.36
C ASN A 243 -28.25 -7.50 -7.15
N HIS A 244 -29.32 -6.96 -6.54
CA HIS A 244 -30.04 -7.70 -5.50
C HIS A 244 -30.81 -8.92 -6.05
N GLN A 245 -31.20 -8.90 -7.33
CA GLN A 245 -31.81 -10.05 -8.00
C GLN A 245 -30.83 -11.18 -8.32
N ASN A 246 -29.52 -10.91 -8.37
CA ASN A 246 -28.49 -11.92 -8.63
C ASN A 246 -27.94 -12.57 -7.34
N GLU A 247 -28.27 -12.02 -6.18
CA GLU A 247 -27.88 -12.55 -4.86
C GLU A 247 -29.05 -13.25 -4.13
N SER A 248 -30.23 -13.32 -4.76
CA SER A 248 -31.44 -14.03 -4.28
C SER A 248 -31.67 -15.32 -5.09
#